data_AF-N6TQZ8-F1
#
_entry.id   AF-N6TQZ8-F1
#
_cell.length_a   1.000
_cell.length_b   1.000
_cell.length_c   1.000
_cell.angle_alpha   90.00
_cell.angle_beta   90.00
_cell.angle_gamma   90.00
#
_symmetry.space_group_name_H-M   'P 1'
#
loop_
_entity.id
_entity.type
_entity.pdbx_description
1 polymer ?
#
loop_
_entity_poly.entity_id
_entity_poly.type
_entity_poly.pdbx_seq_one_letter_code
_entity_poly.pdbx_strand_id
1 'polypeptide(L)'
;MASGSGYSPASSPLRVYKWNVHFDGKTDSVTFIERLQEIFTAQGIQINRLLPHMPEILQGDASLWYRNNHTHWHTWTDFIQDFRSFIFPVNYAADLEMEISRRLQRPNEPASRYITELQTLIRRDGNMNQEQELQWLYRNLMPEYRQHVRKSDITDVISFSRTIREVELLLCELPASSTR
;
A
#
# COMPACT_ATOMS: atom_id res chain seq x y z
N MET A 1 -29.94 41.32 -23.60
CA MET A 1 -29.30 39.99 -23.70
C MET A 1 -27.85 40.20 -24.08
N ALA A 2 -26.92 39.91 -23.17
CA ALA A 2 -25.50 39.83 -23.49
C ALA A 2 -24.96 38.61 -22.75
N SER A 3 -24.60 37.61 -23.54
CA SER A 3 -24.17 36.28 -23.13
C SER A 3 -22.90 36.36 -22.28
N GLY A 4 -22.99 35.86 -21.04
CA GLY A 4 -21.81 35.63 -20.21
C GLY A 4 -20.99 34.50 -20.82
N SER A 5 -19.78 34.85 -21.29
CA SER A 5 -18.76 33.86 -21.63
C SER A 5 -18.42 33.09 -20.35
N GLY A 6 -18.83 31.83 -20.30
CA GLY A 6 -18.52 30.91 -19.21
C GLY A 6 -17.02 30.62 -19.19
N TYR A 7 -16.27 31.42 -18.45
CA TYR A 7 -14.91 31.12 -18.08
C TYR A 7 -14.95 29.89 -17.18
N SER A 8 -14.63 28.71 -17.73
CA SER A 8 -14.35 27.54 -16.91
C SER A 8 -13.06 27.86 -16.12
N PRO A 9 -13.05 27.79 -14.78
CA PRO A 9 -11.87 28.15 -14.03
C PRO A 9 -10.74 27.20 -14.42
N ALA A 10 -9.68 27.77 -15.00
CA ALA A 10 -8.40 27.09 -15.14
C ALA A 10 -8.06 26.48 -13.79
N SER A 11 -7.92 25.15 -13.75
CA SER A 11 -7.74 24.40 -12.51
C SER A 11 -6.60 25.03 -11.71
N SER A 12 -6.85 25.35 -10.44
CA SER A 12 -5.90 26.04 -9.55
C SER A 12 -4.48 25.48 -9.68
N PRO A 13 -3.44 26.35 -9.61
CA PRO A 13 -2.06 25.89 -9.67
C PRO A 13 -1.78 24.93 -8.52
N LEU A 14 -1.13 23.80 -8.83
CA LEU A 14 -0.75 22.81 -7.83
C LEU A 14 0.36 23.40 -6.95
N ARG A 15 0.19 23.29 -5.64
CA ARG A 15 1.15 23.79 -4.65
C ARG A 15 1.83 22.60 -3.97
N VAL A 16 2.63 21.85 -4.73
CA VAL A 16 3.17 20.56 -4.29
C VAL A 16 4.08 20.67 -3.06
N TYR A 17 4.77 21.81 -2.91
CA TYR A 17 5.56 22.12 -1.72
C TYR A 17 4.75 22.08 -0.40
N LYS A 18 3.43 22.34 -0.44
CA LYS A 18 2.58 22.28 0.76
C LYS A 18 2.32 20.86 1.24
N TRP A 19 2.55 19.85 0.41
CA TRP A 19 2.31 18.47 0.75
C TRP A 19 3.38 17.92 1.70
N ASN A 20 4.54 18.57 1.80
CA ASN A 20 5.69 18.12 2.59
C ASN A 20 6.06 16.66 2.28
N VAL A 21 6.02 16.31 0.99
CA VAL A 21 6.38 14.99 0.47
C VAL A 21 7.66 15.15 -0.33
N HIS A 22 8.65 14.30 -0.04
CA HIS A 22 9.93 14.28 -0.75
C HIS A 22 10.43 12.84 -0.93
N PHE A 23 11.18 12.59 -2.00
CA PHE A 23 11.78 11.29 -2.28
C PHE A 23 13.21 11.47 -2.78
N ASP A 24 14.17 10.88 -2.08
CA ASP A 24 15.61 11.02 -2.35
C ASP A 24 16.20 9.85 -3.15
N GLY A 25 15.41 8.79 -3.39
CA GLY A 25 15.87 7.54 -3.98
C GLY A 25 16.19 6.44 -2.95
N LYS A 26 16.12 6.72 -1.66
CA LYS A 26 16.49 5.79 -0.57
C LYS A 26 15.34 5.50 0.39
N THR A 27 14.39 6.42 0.53
CA THR A 27 13.17 6.21 1.33
C THR A 27 12.26 5.14 0.72
N ASP A 28 11.27 4.66 1.48
CA ASP A 28 10.32 3.64 1.03
C ASP A 28 9.53 4.14 -0.20
N SER A 29 9.88 3.60 -1.36
CA SER A 29 9.38 4.04 -2.66
C SER A 29 7.92 3.68 -2.88
N VAL A 30 7.44 2.58 -2.28
CA VAL A 30 6.02 2.20 -2.34
C VAL A 30 5.20 3.19 -1.54
N THR A 31 5.61 3.46 -0.29
CA THR A 31 4.92 4.41 0.58
C THR A 31 4.92 5.82 0.00
N PHE A 32 5.99 6.23 -0.70
CA PHE A 32 6.02 7.49 -1.43
C PHE A 32 4.92 7.57 -2.52
N ILE A 33 4.78 6.53 -3.34
CA ILE A 33 3.75 6.49 -4.40
C ILE A 33 2.35 6.47 -3.78
N GLU A 34 2.12 5.65 -2.75
CA GLU A 34 0.85 5.57 -2.02
C GLU A 34 0.46 6.95 -1.49
N ARG A 35 1.40 7.65 -0.85
CA ARG A 35 1.17 8.98 -0.29
C ARG A 35 0.77 10.00 -1.36
N LEU A 36 1.41 9.94 -2.53
CA LEU A 36 1.04 10.79 -3.65
C LEU A 36 -0.40 10.50 -4.13
N GLN A 37 -0.75 9.22 -4.30
CA GLN A 37 -2.10 8.81 -4.73
C GLN A 37 -3.19 9.24 -3.74
N GLU A 38 -2.94 9.12 -2.44
CA GLU A 38 -3.84 9.61 -1.39
C GLU A 38 -4.14 11.11 -1.54
N ILE A 39 -3.10 11.91 -1.74
CA ILE A 39 -3.20 13.36 -1.88
C ILE A 39 -4.04 13.73 -3.12
N PHE A 40 -3.80 13.06 -4.24
CA PHE A 40 -4.55 13.32 -5.48
C PHE A 40 -6.02 12.95 -5.37
N THR A 41 -6.29 11.80 -4.76
CA THR A 41 -7.66 11.34 -4.52
C THR A 41 -8.40 12.32 -3.62
N ALA A 42 -7.76 12.76 -2.54
CA ALA A 42 -8.35 13.72 -1.60
C ALA A 42 -8.59 15.11 -2.22
N GLN A 43 -7.75 15.53 -3.17
CA GLN A 43 -7.85 16.86 -3.80
C GLN A 43 -8.56 16.83 -5.16
N GLY A 44 -9.00 15.68 -5.66
CA GLY A 44 -9.64 15.54 -6.97
C GLY A 44 -8.74 15.92 -8.15
N ILE A 45 -7.42 15.79 -7.99
CA ILE A 45 -6.43 16.19 -8.99
C ILE A 45 -6.22 15.05 -9.97
N GLN A 46 -6.25 15.37 -11.27
CA GLN A 46 -5.86 14.44 -12.33
C GLN A 46 -4.36 14.14 -12.23
N ILE A 47 -4.00 12.85 -12.13
CA ILE A 47 -2.64 12.41 -11.81
C ILE A 47 -1.59 12.86 -12.85
N ASN A 48 -1.97 12.98 -14.12
CA ASN A 48 -1.09 13.50 -15.18
C ASN A 48 -0.64 14.95 -14.95
N ARG A 49 -1.38 15.73 -14.15
CA ARG A 49 -0.96 17.10 -13.79
C ARG A 49 0.26 17.11 -12.86
N LEU A 50 0.61 15.99 -12.23
CA LEU A 50 1.76 15.91 -11.33
C LEU A 50 3.09 15.89 -12.08
N LEU A 51 3.14 15.29 -13.29
CA LEU A 51 4.40 15.00 -13.98
C LEU A 51 5.34 16.23 -14.10
N PRO A 52 4.85 17.45 -14.43
CA PRO A 52 5.68 18.66 -14.48
C PRO A 52 6.21 19.14 -13.12
N HIS A 53 5.59 18.71 -12.01
CA HIS A 53 5.94 19.10 -10.64
C HIS A 53 6.84 18.08 -9.93
N MET A 54 7.12 16.93 -10.55
CA MET A 54 8.03 15.93 -9.98
C MET A 54 9.42 16.48 -9.59
N PRO A 55 10.04 17.42 -10.33
CA PRO A 55 11.30 18.04 -9.92
C PRO A 55 11.27 18.73 -8.55
N GLU A 56 10.10 19.18 -8.09
CA GLU A 56 9.93 19.85 -6.78
C GLU A 56 9.86 18.85 -5.61
N ILE A 57 9.53 17.60 -5.91
CA ILE A 57 9.28 16.53 -4.92
C ILE A 57 10.49 15.60 -4.85
N LEU A 58 11.18 15.37 -5.98
CA LEU A 58 12.36 14.52 -6.06
C LEU A 58 13.62 15.26 -5.60
N GLN A 59 14.41 14.59 -4.77
CA GLN A 59 15.65 15.11 -4.19
C GLN A 59 16.79 14.11 -4.46
N GLY A 60 18.03 14.55 -4.18
CA GLY A 60 19.21 13.67 -4.24
C GLY A 60 19.35 12.91 -5.56
N ASP A 61 19.56 11.61 -5.45
CA ASP A 61 19.80 10.72 -6.59
C ASP A 61 18.55 10.59 -7.49
N ALA A 62 17.35 10.63 -6.90
CA ALA A 62 16.11 10.59 -7.66
C ALA A 62 15.90 11.85 -8.52
N SER A 63 16.35 13.02 -8.06
CA SER A 63 16.32 14.26 -8.85
C SER A 63 17.26 14.19 -10.05
N LEU A 64 18.47 13.65 -9.85
CA LEU A 64 19.42 13.44 -10.94
C LEU A 64 18.89 12.44 -11.97
N TRP A 65 18.35 11.31 -11.50
CA TRP A 65 17.69 10.32 -12.34
C TRP A 65 16.54 10.95 -13.16
N TYR A 66 15.68 11.76 -12.55
CA TYR A 66 14.60 12.45 -13.27
C TYR A 66 15.15 13.30 -14.41
N ARG A 67 16.15 14.14 -14.14
CA ARG A 67 16.73 15.04 -15.16
C ARG A 67 17.25 14.29 -16.37
N ASN A 68 17.80 13.10 -16.18
CA ASN A 68 18.37 12.29 -17.25
C ASN A 68 17.31 11.59 -18.13
N ASN A 69 16.09 11.36 -17.62
CA ASN A 69 15.10 10.50 -18.29
C ASN A 69 13.79 11.20 -18.65
N HIS A 70 13.48 12.36 -18.04
CA HIS A 70 12.15 12.99 -18.13
C HIS A 70 11.66 13.35 -19.53
N THR A 71 12.54 13.49 -20.51
CA THR A 71 12.18 13.82 -21.90
C THR A 71 11.39 12.72 -22.60
N HIS A 72 11.37 11.50 -22.06
CA HIS A 72 10.66 10.36 -22.63
C HIS A 72 9.24 10.18 -22.10
N TRP A 73 8.88 10.85 -21.00
CA TRP A 73 7.61 10.64 -20.31
C TRP A 73 6.58 11.70 -20.74
N HIS A 74 5.44 11.23 -21.26
CA HIS A 74 4.33 12.08 -21.68
C HIS A 74 3.11 11.91 -20.77
N THR A 75 3.06 10.79 -20.06
CA THR A 75 2.00 10.44 -19.12
C THR A 75 2.58 10.02 -17.78
N TRP A 76 1.73 10.04 -16.75
CA TRP A 76 2.06 9.49 -15.44
C TRP A 76 2.42 8.00 -15.51
N THR A 77 1.80 7.26 -16.43
CA THR A 77 2.07 5.84 -16.65
C THR A 77 3.51 5.61 -17.11
N ASP A 78 4.00 6.42 -18.07
CA ASP A 78 5.38 6.33 -18.55
C ASP A 78 6.37 6.56 -17.40
N PHE A 79 6.13 7.62 -16.62
CA PHE A 79 6.94 7.93 -15.45
C PHE A 79 6.93 6.80 -14.42
N ILE A 80 5.76 6.27 -14.05
CA ILE A 80 5.67 5.21 -13.04
C ILE A 80 6.35 3.94 -13.50
N GLN A 81 6.25 3.57 -14.78
CA GLN A 81 6.91 2.38 -15.31
C GLN A 81 8.44 2.47 -15.16
N ASP A 82 9.03 3.60 -15.54
CA ASP A 82 10.47 3.82 -15.41
C ASP A 82 10.88 4.04 -13.95
N PHE A 83 10.06 4.73 -13.16
CA PHE A 83 10.30 4.95 -11.73
C PHE A 83 10.35 3.62 -10.98
N ARG A 84 9.43 2.69 -11.26
CA ARG A 84 9.46 1.33 -10.72
C ARG A 84 10.74 0.59 -11.08
N SER A 85 11.21 0.73 -12.32
CA SER A 85 12.46 0.10 -12.78
C SER A 85 13.71 0.72 -12.13
N PHE A 86 13.64 2.00 -11.75
CA PHE A 86 14.71 2.71 -11.07
C PHE A 86 14.81 2.34 -9.58
N ILE A 87 13.68 2.20 -8.89
CA ILE A 87 13.62 2.00 -7.43
C ILE A 87 13.57 0.54 -7.00
N PHE A 88 13.03 -0.36 -7.83
CA PHE A 88 12.85 -1.75 -7.44
C PHE A 88 14.01 -2.62 -7.94
N PRO A 89 14.56 -3.46 -7.05
CA PRO A 89 15.45 -4.54 -7.48
C PRO A 89 14.77 -5.43 -8.54
N VAL A 90 15.58 -6.05 -9.41
CA VAL A 90 15.10 -6.94 -10.47
C VAL A 90 14.18 -8.05 -9.95
N ASN A 91 14.44 -8.57 -8.75
CA ASN A 91 13.69 -9.65 -8.13
C ASN A 91 12.64 -9.17 -7.11
N TYR A 92 12.33 -7.88 -7.06
CA TYR A 92 11.48 -7.30 -6.02
C TYR A 92 10.15 -8.04 -5.82
N ALA A 93 9.45 -8.37 -6.92
CA ALA A 93 8.19 -9.11 -6.86
C ALA A 93 8.37 -10.52 -6.26
N ALA A 94 9.39 -11.26 -6.71
CA ALA A 94 9.67 -12.60 -6.22
C ALA A 94 10.12 -12.60 -4.74
N ASP A 95 10.92 -11.60 -4.34
CA ASP A 95 11.35 -11.42 -2.96
C ASP A 95 10.16 -11.10 -2.05
N LEU A 96 9.23 -10.27 -2.53
CA LEU A 96 8.02 -9.90 -1.79
C LEU A 96 7.04 -11.06 -1.68
N GLU A 97 6.82 -11.85 -2.74
CA GLU A 97 6.05 -13.10 -2.67
C GLU A 97 6.65 -14.07 -1.64
N MET A 98 7.97 -14.18 -1.60
CA MET A 98 8.68 -15.00 -0.63
C MET A 98 8.48 -14.47 0.80
N GLU A 99 8.52 -13.15 0.99
CA GLU A 99 8.26 -12.51 2.27
C GLU A 99 6.82 -12.76 2.75
N ILE A 100 5.82 -12.58 1.88
CA ILE A 100 4.41 -12.90 2.13
C ILE A 100 4.27 -14.36 2.57
N SER A 101 4.91 -15.29 1.84
CA SER A 101 4.82 -16.72 2.14
C SER A 101 5.44 -17.11 3.49
N ARG A 102 6.47 -16.37 3.94
CA ARG A 102 7.20 -16.61 5.19
C ARG A 102 6.63 -15.84 6.38
N ARG A 103 5.76 -14.87 6.13
CA ARG A 103 5.13 -14.07 7.18
C ARG A 103 4.03 -14.87 7.88
N LEU A 104 4.45 -15.77 8.76
CA LEU A 104 3.59 -16.50 9.70
C LEU A 104 3.30 -15.61 10.91
N GLN A 105 2.12 -15.76 11.51
CA GLN A 105 1.87 -15.21 12.85
C GLN A 105 2.84 -15.83 13.85
N ARG A 106 3.57 -14.99 14.59
CA ARG A 106 4.59 -15.44 15.55
C ARG A 106 3.97 -15.85 16.88
N PRO A 107 4.63 -16.72 17.68
CA PRO A 107 4.23 -16.94 19.07
C PRO A 107 4.19 -15.60 19.83
N ASN A 108 3.11 -15.37 20.59
CA ASN A 108 2.85 -14.13 21.33
C ASN A 108 2.62 -12.87 20.47
N GLU A 109 2.44 -13.01 19.16
CA GLU A 109 2.02 -11.90 18.31
C GLU A 109 0.50 -11.77 18.29
N PRO A 110 -0.05 -10.58 18.61
CA PRO A 110 -1.47 -10.31 18.43
C PRO A 110 -1.87 -10.54 16.96
N ALA A 111 -2.95 -11.28 16.75
CA ALA A 111 -3.43 -11.63 15.42
C ALA A 111 -3.80 -10.39 14.61
N SER A 112 -4.32 -9.34 15.27
CA SER A 112 -4.58 -8.02 14.65
C SER A 112 -3.32 -7.36 14.08
N ARG A 113 -2.18 -7.48 14.78
CA ARG A 113 -0.89 -7.00 14.31
C ARG A 113 -0.41 -7.82 13.11
N TYR A 114 -0.48 -9.15 13.22
CA TYR A 114 -0.13 -10.06 12.12
C TYR A 114 -0.92 -9.74 10.84
N ILE A 115 -2.24 -9.60 10.94
CA ILE A 115 -3.12 -9.28 9.81
C ILE A 115 -2.66 -7.97 9.16
N THR A 116 -2.48 -6.92 9.96
CA THR A 116 -2.07 -5.59 9.45
C THR A 116 -0.73 -5.64 8.72
N GLU A 117 0.26 -6.35 9.26
CA GLU A 117 1.58 -6.49 8.64
C GLU A 117 1.50 -7.32 7.35
N LEU A 118 0.75 -8.43 7.33
CA LEU A 118 0.59 -9.25 6.12
C LEU A 118 -0.18 -8.51 5.02
N GLN A 119 -1.25 -7.81 5.35
CA GLN A 119 -1.99 -6.96 4.40
C GLN A 119 -1.10 -5.87 3.82
N THR A 120 -0.15 -5.35 4.59
CA THR A 120 0.83 -4.37 4.08
C THR A 120 1.72 -4.99 3.02
N LEU A 121 2.21 -6.22 3.21
CA LEU A 121 3.01 -6.92 2.20
C LEU A 121 2.20 -7.25 0.94
N ILE A 122 0.97 -7.75 1.11
CA ILE A 122 0.07 -8.09 0.01
C ILE A 122 -0.31 -6.84 -0.81
N ARG A 123 -0.58 -5.72 -0.12
CA ARG A 123 -0.84 -4.43 -0.79
C ARG A 123 0.36 -3.94 -1.60
N ARG A 124 1.58 -4.13 -1.07
CA ARG A 124 2.83 -3.78 -1.76
C ARG A 124 3.06 -4.62 -3.02
N ASP A 125 2.60 -5.85 -3.03
CA ASP A 125 2.65 -6.71 -4.22
C ASP A 125 1.74 -6.16 -5.33
N GLY A 126 0.53 -5.72 -4.96
CA GLY A 126 -0.38 -5.00 -5.85
C GLY A 126 -1.04 -5.87 -6.94
N ASN A 127 -0.74 -7.17 -7.02
CA ASN A 127 -1.31 -8.09 -8.00
C ASN A 127 -2.29 -9.09 -7.38
N MET A 128 -2.22 -9.29 -6.06
CA MET A 128 -3.10 -10.22 -5.35
C MET A 128 -4.54 -9.72 -5.27
N ASN A 129 -5.48 -10.61 -5.57
CA ASN A 129 -6.91 -10.37 -5.36
C ASN A 129 -7.35 -10.72 -3.92
N GLN A 130 -8.59 -10.36 -3.57
CA GLN A 130 -9.15 -10.59 -2.23
C GLN A 130 -9.17 -12.08 -1.83
N GLU A 131 -9.40 -13.00 -2.77
CA GLU A 131 -9.40 -14.43 -2.46
C GLU A 131 -7.99 -14.90 -2.08
N GLN A 132 -6.97 -14.49 -2.83
CA GLN A 132 -5.57 -14.79 -2.54
C GLN A 132 -5.14 -14.16 -1.21
N GLU A 133 -5.58 -12.92 -0.94
CA GLU A 133 -5.33 -12.25 0.34
C GLU A 133 -5.90 -13.07 1.51
N LEU A 134 -7.16 -13.49 1.43
CA LEU A 134 -7.81 -14.32 2.45
C LEU A 134 -7.12 -15.68 2.61
N GLN A 135 -6.68 -16.29 1.51
CA GLN A 135 -5.94 -17.54 1.56
C GLN A 135 -4.63 -17.39 2.33
N TRP A 136 -3.86 -16.33 2.10
CA TRP A 136 -2.61 -16.06 2.83
C TRP A 136 -2.89 -15.74 4.29
N LEU A 137 -3.85 -14.85 4.57
CA LEU A 137 -4.27 -14.48 5.92
C LEU A 137 -4.66 -15.72 6.75
N TYR A 138 -5.45 -16.63 6.19
CA TYR A 138 -5.84 -17.86 6.87
C TYR A 138 -4.68 -18.85 6.97
N ARG A 139 -3.94 -19.10 5.88
CA ARG A 139 -2.86 -20.10 5.84
C ARG A 139 -1.74 -19.81 6.84
N ASN A 140 -1.36 -18.54 6.96
CA ASN A 140 -0.23 -18.11 7.78
C ASN A 140 -0.63 -17.80 9.24
N LEU A 141 -1.93 -17.91 9.56
CA LEU A 141 -2.46 -17.75 10.91
C LEU A 141 -2.09 -18.95 11.79
N MET A 142 -1.82 -18.69 13.07
CA MET A 142 -1.51 -19.73 14.04
C MET A 142 -2.65 -20.75 14.18
N PRO A 143 -2.34 -22.06 14.32
CA PRO A 143 -3.34 -23.12 14.49
C PRO A 143 -4.35 -22.85 15.61
N GLU A 144 -3.90 -22.23 16.70
CA GLU A 144 -4.69 -21.90 17.89
C GLU A 144 -5.85 -20.97 17.58
N TYR A 145 -5.69 -20.09 16.57
CA TYR A 145 -6.76 -19.24 16.07
C TYR A 145 -7.56 -19.95 14.98
N ARG A 146 -6.89 -20.67 14.05
CA ARG A 146 -7.55 -21.39 12.94
C ARG A 146 -8.62 -22.38 13.40
N GLN A 147 -8.43 -23.05 14.54
CA GLN A 147 -9.42 -24.01 15.06
C GLN A 147 -10.76 -23.34 15.44
N HIS A 148 -10.76 -22.03 15.71
CA HIS A 148 -11.95 -21.27 16.06
C HIS A 148 -12.63 -20.62 14.85
N VAL A 149 -12.01 -20.71 13.65
CA VAL A 149 -12.50 -20.05 12.45
C VAL A 149 -12.72 -21.06 11.33
N ARG A 150 -13.97 -21.21 10.89
CA ARG A 150 -14.29 -22.05 9.74
C ARG A 150 -13.94 -21.30 8.45
N LYS A 151 -13.21 -21.97 7.55
CA LYS A 151 -12.85 -21.40 6.25
C LYS A 151 -14.06 -20.97 5.41
N SER A 152 -15.19 -21.66 5.55
CA SER A 152 -16.46 -21.33 4.86
C SER A 152 -17.07 -20.00 5.27
N ASP A 153 -16.75 -19.52 6.47
CA ASP A 153 -17.40 -18.35 7.06
C ASP A 153 -16.63 -17.06 6.72
N ILE A 154 -15.49 -17.20 6.04
CA ILE A 154 -14.60 -16.10 5.65
C ILE A 154 -14.90 -15.71 4.20
N THR A 155 -15.61 -14.60 4.03
CA THR A 155 -15.98 -14.07 2.70
C THR A 155 -15.17 -12.84 2.30
N ASP A 156 -14.68 -12.10 3.29
CA ASP A 156 -13.98 -10.83 3.11
C ASP A 156 -13.04 -10.56 4.29
N VAL A 157 -12.10 -9.64 4.08
CA VAL A 157 -11.03 -9.38 5.04
C VAL A 157 -11.56 -8.69 6.30
N ILE A 158 -12.66 -7.94 6.20
CA ILE A 158 -13.26 -7.24 7.34
C ILE A 158 -13.92 -8.26 8.27
N SER A 159 -14.72 -9.18 7.72
CA SER A 159 -15.34 -10.25 8.49
C SER A 159 -14.29 -11.17 9.12
N PHE A 160 -13.25 -11.56 8.36
CA PHE A 160 -12.12 -12.31 8.90
C PHE A 160 -11.47 -11.61 10.09
N SER A 161 -11.09 -10.34 9.92
CA SER A 161 -10.39 -9.57 10.97
C SER A 161 -11.21 -9.42 12.24
N ARG A 162 -12.53 -9.22 12.11
CA ARG A 162 -13.47 -9.16 13.23
C ARG A 162 -13.54 -10.49 13.97
N THR A 163 -13.74 -11.60 13.26
CA THR A 163 -13.80 -12.93 13.87
C THR A 163 -12.49 -13.27 14.59
N ILE A 164 -11.34 -12.96 13.99
CA ILE A 164 -10.05 -13.18 14.62
C ILE A 164 -9.88 -12.37 15.90
N ARG A 165 -10.39 -11.14 15.92
CA ARG A 165 -10.38 -10.30 17.12
C ARG A 165 -11.28 -10.87 18.24
N GLU A 166 -12.43 -11.43 17.90
CA GLU A 166 -13.29 -12.13 18.86
C GLU A 166 -12.58 -13.34 19.46
N VAL A 167 -11.90 -14.15 18.62
CA VAL A 167 -11.09 -15.29 19.08
C VAL A 167 -9.94 -14.83 19.97
N GLU A 168 -9.25 -13.75 19.61
CA GLU A 168 -8.17 -13.18 20.42
C GLU A 168 -8.66 -12.79 21.83
N LEU A 169 -9.83 -12.16 21.94
CA LEU A 169 -10.44 -11.83 23.22
C LEU A 169 -10.79 -13.08 24.02
N LEU A 170 -11.40 -14.10 23.38
CA LEU A 170 -11.72 -15.36 24.03
C LEU A 170 -10.47 -16.06 24.58
N LEU A 171 -9.37 -16.09 23.82
CA LEU A 171 -8.11 -16.69 24.26
C LEU A 171 -7.47 -15.94 25.45
N CYS A 172 -7.64 -14.62 25.51
CA CYS A 172 -7.21 -13.82 26.67
C CYS A 172 -8.06 -14.08 27.92
N GLU A 173 -9.35 -14.38 27.76
CA GLU A 173 -10.28 -14.66 28.87
C GLU A 173 -10.12 -16.08 29.45
N LEU A 174 -9.61 -17.02 28.64
CA LEU A 174 -9.30 -18.36 29.12
C LEU A 174 -8.12 -18.28 30.12
N PRO A 175 -8.30 -18.64 31.40
CA PRO A 175 -7.18 -18.71 32.32
C PRO A 175 -6.16 -19.67 31.75
N ALA A 176 -4.88 -19.28 31.77
CA ALA A 176 -3.74 -20.13 31.40
C ALA A 176 -3.95 -21.47 32.12
N SER A 177 -4.47 -22.44 31.38
CA SER A 177 -4.96 -23.67 31.97
C SER A 177 -3.72 -24.33 32.53
N SER A 178 -3.68 -24.43 33.87
CA SER A 178 -2.59 -24.99 34.64
C SER A 178 -1.91 -26.12 33.87
N THR A 179 -0.68 -25.89 33.43
CA THR A 179 0.21 -26.96 33.03
C THR A 179 0.44 -27.80 34.29
N ARG A 180 -0.30 -28.90 34.39
CA ARG A 180 0.05 -30.07 35.21
C ARG A 180 0.92 -31.00 34.40
#